data_AF-A0A2W0FLF9-F1
#
_entry.id   AF-A0A2W0FLF9-F1
#
_cell.length_a   1.000
_cell.length_b   1.000
_cell.length_c   1.000
_cell.angle_alpha   90.00
_cell.angle_beta   90.00
_cell.angle_gamma   90.00
#
_symmetry.space_group_name_H-M   'P 1'
#
loop_
_entity.id
_entity.type
_entity.pdbx_description
1 polymer ?
#
loop_
_entity_poly.entity_id
_entity_poly.type
_entity_poly.pdbx_seq_one_letter_code
_entity_poly.pdbx_strand_id
1 'polypeptide(L)'
;MKTLIVIAEGMDPQVLESEVAKGRLPWFSQRLGAKAYRHLDCGPVPYEPSNLATAFSGVNPGRHGCFSYWSAHSSGEIPRILETTDVMASRLWEWPEMADQRFAVVNVQLTHPPRPLNGTLITYPMQNSMNTSHPRSLLRDLNAQGVRYAHDVSLFYTGQPFEEFAAQAMRIAEHQLDSAMALGAEADVMIVNLTLADRLSHFMWYEMLDPEPARRPQILQAYDFIDRACARLQSLAPESMLVFSEMGFGELQGFFSINQQLQAAGLQVLDPQGQVDLQRSVALETVQGSHGVMLCRDLCNEGRASDAERQAVMQCLEAMRFADGQPVLAAVRPREAVYQGPYTHLAPSLIVTPADARRPPLGDPRWASHVRRTAQSGWHREGGFVLLDGAWIDAAPGPLQLQQIAPTIAGLSGCQASAQCEMPGFAC
;
A
#
# COMPACT_ATOMS: atom_id res chain seq x y z
N MET A 1 12.12 -22.40 -9.86
CA MET A 1 11.72 -21.36 -8.90
C MET A 1 11.08 -22.04 -7.71
N LYS A 2 11.46 -21.67 -6.47
CA LYS A 2 10.87 -22.23 -5.24
C LYS A 2 9.55 -21.54 -4.91
N THR A 3 9.58 -20.21 -4.79
CA THR A 3 8.42 -19.44 -4.34
C THR A 3 8.17 -18.26 -5.25
N LEU A 4 6.93 -18.10 -5.69
CA LEU A 4 6.45 -16.95 -6.45
C LEU A 4 5.46 -16.16 -5.60
N ILE A 5 5.65 -14.85 -5.51
CA ILE A 5 4.80 -13.94 -4.76
C ILE A 5 4.20 -12.93 -5.73
N VAL A 6 2.87 -12.87 -5.76
CA VAL A 6 2.12 -11.87 -6.51
C VAL A 6 1.38 -10.97 -5.52
N ILE A 7 1.71 -9.69 -5.55
CA ILE A 7 0.94 -8.66 -4.86
C ILE A 7 -0.15 -8.23 -5.86
N ALA A 8 -1.40 -8.53 -5.53
CA ALA A 8 -2.58 -8.11 -6.27
C ALA A 8 -3.07 -6.75 -5.74
N GLU A 9 -2.18 -5.75 -5.77
CA GLU A 9 -2.36 -4.44 -5.13
C GLU A 9 -3.71 -3.81 -5.52
N GLY A 10 -4.53 -3.52 -4.51
CA GLY A 10 -5.86 -2.95 -4.69
C GLY A 10 -7.00 -3.93 -4.88
N MET A 11 -6.78 -5.25 -4.91
CA MET A 11 -7.87 -6.22 -5.04
C MET A 11 -8.62 -6.40 -3.71
N ASP A 12 -9.93 -6.11 -3.73
CA ASP A 12 -10.81 -6.27 -2.59
C ASP A 12 -11.27 -7.74 -2.47
N PRO A 13 -11.20 -8.35 -1.27
CA PRO A 13 -11.61 -9.72 -1.05
C PRO A 13 -13.09 -9.97 -1.39
N GLN A 14 -13.99 -9.04 -1.10
CA GLN A 14 -15.42 -9.22 -1.36
C GLN A 14 -15.72 -9.17 -2.85
N VAL A 15 -15.04 -8.29 -3.59
CA VAL A 15 -15.15 -8.24 -5.06
C VAL A 15 -14.60 -9.52 -5.69
N LEU A 16 -13.44 -10.00 -5.23
CA LEU A 16 -12.84 -11.26 -5.69
C LEU A 16 -13.81 -12.44 -5.46
N GLU A 17 -14.32 -12.59 -4.24
CA GLU A 17 -15.27 -13.65 -3.88
C GLU A 17 -16.56 -13.57 -4.72
N SER A 18 -17.10 -12.36 -4.92
CA SER A 18 -18.28 -12.14 -5.74
C SER A 18 -18.07 -12.55 -7.19
N GLU A 19 -16.92 -12.19 -7.79
CA GLU A 19 -16.62 -12.52 -9.18
C GLU A 19 -16.36 -14.02 -9.38
N VAL A 20 -15.67 -14.66 -8.43
CA VAL A 20 -15.49 -16.12 -8.40
C VAL A 20 -16.83 -16.85 -8.28
N ALA A 21 -17.72 -16.39 -7.40
CA ALA A 21 -19.06 -16.96 -7.25
C ALA A 21 -19.91 -16.84 -8.54
N LYS A 22 -19.64 -15.83 -9.38
CA LYS A 22 -20.25 -15.65 -10.71
C LYS A 22 -19.59 -16.52 -11.80
N GLY A 23 -18.63 -17.39 -11.44
CA GLY A 23 -17.88 -18.23 -12.39
C GLY A 23 -16.88 -17.45 -13.25
N ARG A 24 -16.45 -16.27 -12.80
CA ARG A 24 -15.36 -15.49 -13.44
C ARG A 24 -14.03 -15.78 -12.75
N LEU A 25 -12.96 -15.20 -13.25
CA LEU A 25 -11.61 -15.36 -12.68
C LEU A 25 -11.22 -16.86 -12.60
N PRO A 26 -11.05 -17.53 -13.76
CA PRO A 26 -10.86 -18.98 -13.81
C PRO A 26 -9.66 -19.49 -13.02
N TRP A 27 -8.56 -18.73 -12.93
CA TRP A 27 -7.39 -19.13 -12.15
C TRP A 27 -7.71 -19.13 -10.65
N PHE A 28 -8.32 -18.05 -10.17
CA PHE A 28 -8.78 -17.91 -8.78
C PHE A 28 -9.87 -18.94 -8.44
N SER A 29 -10.86 -19.12 -9.30
CA SER A 29 -11.98 -20.06 -9.10
C SER A 29 -11.52 -21.50 -8.83
N GLN A 30 -10.39 -21.92 -9.40
CA GLN A 30 -9.83 -23.26 -9.17
C GLN A 30 -9.08 -23.39 -7.83
N ARG A 31 -8.70 -22.27 -7.20
CA ARG A 31 -7.79 -22.21 -6.05
C ARG A 31 -8.40 -21.64 -4.78
N LEU A 32 -9.49 -20.87 -4.89
CA LEU A 32 -10.21 -20.43 -3.70
C LEU A 32 -10.80 -21.64 -2.96
N GLY A 33 -10.21 -21.94 -1.81
CA GLY A 33 -10.65 -23.00 -0.92
C GLY A 33 -10.23 -22.69 0.51
N ALA A 34 -10.94 -23.26 1.49
CA ALA A 34 -10.75 -22.93 2.91
C ALA A 34 -9.33 -23.21 3.45
N LYS A 35 -8.57 -24.09 2.79
CA LYS A 35 -7.17 -24.41 3.12
C LYS A 35 -6.14 -23.54 2.38
N ALA A 36 -6.57 -22.80 1.38
CA ALA A 36 -5.72 -22.08 0.45
C ALA A 36 -5.92 -20.56 0.57
N TYR A 37 -7.12 -20.10 0.98
CA TYR A 37 -7.51 -18.70 0.97
C TYR A 37 -7.94 -18.22 2.37
N ARG A 38 -7.50 -17.03 2.75
CA ARG A 38 -7.89 -16.32 3.97
C ARG A 38 -7.94 -14.82 3.74
N HIS A 39 -8.79 -14.13 4.51
CA HIS A 39 -8.71 -12.67 4.62
C HIS A 39 -7.44 -12.26 5.35
N LEU A 40 -6.96 -11.07 5.04
CA LEU A 40 -5.77 -10.44 5.62
C LEU A 40 -6.21 -9.16 6.30
N ASP A 41 -5.78 -8.96 7.55
CA ASP A 41 -5.93 -7.69 8.26
C ASP A 41 -4.81 -6.75 7.82
N CYS A 42 -5.22 -5.68 7.14
CA CYS A 42 -4.35 -4.68 6.54
C CYS A 42 -4.47 -3.32 7.25
N GLY A 43 -5.08 -3.31 8.44
CA GLY A 43 -5.26 -2.12 9.27
C GLY A 43 -4.02 -1.78 10.12
N PRO A 44 -4.08 -0.67 10.89
CA PRO A 44 -5.22 0.24 11.03
C PRO A 44 -5.27 1.35 9.98
N VAL A 45 -4.23 1.50 9.15
CA VAL A 45 -4.17 2.49 8.08
C VAL A 45 -3.78 1.77 6.80
N PRO A 46 -4.76 1.41 5.93
CA PRO A 46 -4.49 0.62 4.73
C PRO A 46 -3.83 1.50 3.68
N TYR A 47 -2.52 1.36 3.51
CA TYR A 47 -1.73 2.10 2.53
C TYR A 47 -0.54 1.27 2.06
N GLU A 48 -0.33 1.20 0.75
CA GLU A 48 0.59 0.28 0.07
C GLU A 48 2.02 0.32 0.62
N PRO A 49 2.70 1.49 0.74
CA PRO A 49 4.10 1.53 1.16
C PRO A 49 4.28 1.03 2.61
N SER A 50 3.37 1.38 3.52
CA SER A 50 3.42 0.91 4.91
C SER A 50 3.15 -0.59 4.99
N ASN A 51 2.10 -1.05 4.30
CA ASN A 51 1.66 -2.43 4.38
C ASN A 51 2.64 -3.39 3.70
N LEU A 52 3.27 -3.00 2.58
CA LEU A 52 4.31 -3.80 1.95
C LEU A 52 5.64 -3.76 2.73
N ALA A 53 5.97 -2.65 3.39
CA ALA A 53 7.10 -2.64 4.34
C ALA A 53 6.84 -3.62 5.49
N THR A 54 5.63 -3.65 6.06
CA THR A 54 5.23 -4.64 7.06
C THR A 54 5.32 -6.07 6.49
N ALA A 55 4.71 -6.32 5.32
CA ALA A 55 4.64 -7.63 4.70
C ALA A 55 6.01 -8.23 4.40
N PHE A 56 6.97 -7.41 3.95
CA PHE A 56 8.30 -7.89 3.57
C PHE A 56 9.37 -7.78 4.65
N SER A 57 9.11 -7.08 5.77
CA SER A 57 10.03 -7.07 6.92
C SER A 57 9.57 -8.00 8.07
N GLY A 58 8.29 -8.38 8.09
CA GLY A 58 7.72 -9.20 9.16
C GLY A 58 7.51 -8.46 10.48
N VAL A 59 7.57 -7.12 10.47
CA VAL A 59 7.42 -6.26 11.66
C VAL A 59 6.42 -5.14 11.39
N ASN A 60 5.79 -4.61 12.43
CA ASN A 60 4.82 -3.53 12.33
C ASN A 60 5.45 -2.15 12.00
N PRO A 61 4.64 -1.14 11.62
CA PRO A 61 5.13 0.21 11.28
C PRO A 61 5.99 0.92 12.32
N GLY A 62 5.74 0.69 13.62
CA GLY A 62 6.58 1.24 14.69
C GLY A 62 8.03 0.71 14.69
N ARG A 63 8.29 -0.42 14.01
CA ARG A 63 9.62 -1.02 13.88
C ARG A 63 10.31 -0.81 12.53
N HIS A 64 9.57 -0.68 11.44
CA HIS A 64 10.17 -0.33 10.14
C HIS A 64 10.18 1.17 9.85
N GLY A 65 9.37 1.97 10.57
CA GLY A 65 9.41 3.44 10.54
C GLY A 65 8.71 4.10 9.35
N CYS A 66 7.97 3.35 8.54
CA CYS A 66 7.27 3.87 7.36
C CYS A 66 5.76 3.83 7.60
N PHE A 67 5.08 4.97 7.39
CA PHE A 67 3.64 5.11 7.65
C PHE A 67 2.87 5.64 6.43
N SER A 68 3.56 5.99 5.34
CA SER A 68 3.04 6.54 4.09
C SER A 68 4.14 6.51 3.02
N TYR A 69 3.88 7.00 1.80
CA TYR A 69 4.92 7.32 0.81
C TYR A 69 5.76 8.53 1.21
N TRP A 70 5.24 9.37 2.11
CA TRP A 70 5.88 10.61 2.54
C TRP A 70 6.17 10.61 4.03
N SER A 71 7.18 11.37 4.42
CA SER A 71 7.44 11.68 5.82
C SER A 71 6.22 12.38 6.43
N ALA A 72 5.69 11.83 7.51
CA ALA A 72 4.65 12.47 8.31
C ALA A 72 5.17 13.75 9.00
N HIS A 73 6.47 13.80 9.27
CA HIS A 73 7.17 14.99 9.74
C HIS A 73 7.56 15.84 8.53
N SER A 74 6.68 16.78 8.14
CA SER A 74 6.99 17.82 7.16
C SER A 74 6.74 19.19 7.79
N SER A 75 7.76 20.06 7.82
CA SER A 75 7.72 21.37 8.48
C SER A 75 6.99 22.42 7.63
N GLY A 76 5.80 22.08 7.10
CA GLY A 76 5.00 22.99 6.27
C GLY A 76 5.48 23.11 4.81
N GLU A 77 6.51 22.37 4.40
CA GLU A 77 6.98 22.28 3.01
C GLU A 77 6.37 21.07 2.27
N ILE A 78 6.68 20.92 0.97
CA ILE A 78 6.31 19.72 0.21
C ILE A 78 6.87 18.49 0.96
N PRO A 79 6.03 17.51 1.31
CA PRO A 79 6.48 16.35 2.07
C PRO A 79 7.59 15.59 1.34
N ARG A 80 8.66 15.26 2.09
CA ARG A 80 9.74 14.42 1.58
C ARG A 80 9.22 13.03 1.27
N ILE A 81 9.52 12.54 0.07
CA ILE A 81 9.26 11.15 -0.34
C ILE A 81 10.18 10.21 0.45
N LEU A 82 9.63 9.12 0.97
CA LEU A 82 10.40 8.06 1.62
C LEU A 82 11.11 7.20 0.58
N GLU A 83 12.35 6.86 0.88
CA GLU A 83 13.23 6.04 0.07
C GLU A 83 13.56 4.72 0.76
N THR A 84 14.26 3.83 0.06
CA THR A 84 14.69 2.51 0.54
C THR A 84 15.45 2.55 1.86
N THR A 85 16.16 3.65 2.13
CA THR A 85 16.96 3.85 3.34
C THR A 85 16.12 4.29 4.54
N ASP A 86 14.88 4.72 4.31
CA ASP A 86 13.94 5.07 5.37
C ASP A 86 13.23 3.83 5.95
N VAL A 87 13.32 2.68 5.28
CA VAL A 87 12.86 1.39 5.82
C VAL A 87 13.92 0.87 6.79
N MET A 88 13.65 1.00 8.08
CA MET A 88 14.63 0.72 9.13
C MET A 88 14.79 -0.77 9.46
N ALA A 89 13.79 -1.59 9.08
CA ALA A 89 13.83 -3.03 9.25
C ALA A 89 14.31 -3.69 7.94
N SER A 90 15.13 -4.73 8.05
CA SER A 90 15.60 -5.48 6.89
C SER A 90 14.42 -6.17 6.20
N ARG A 91 14.33 -6.06 4.89
CA ARG A 91 13.34 -6.80 4.09
C ARG A 91 13.82 -8.22 3.86
N LEU A 92 12.91 -9.11 3.51
CA LEU A 92 13.16 -10.54 3.31
C LEU A 92 14.39 -10.83 2.46
N TRP A 93 14.57 -10.12 1.35
CA TRP A 93 15.71 -10.28 0.43
C TRP A 93 17.02 -9.66 0.94
N GLU A 94 17.01 -9.02 2.12
CA GLU A 94 18.17 -8.48 2.83
C GLU A 94 18.54 -9.37 4.03
N TRP A 95 17.80 -10.44 4.32
CA TRP A 95 18.05 -11.32 5.46
C TRP A 95 19.25 -12.25 5.20
N PRO A 96 20.17 -12.42 6.17
CA PRO A 96 21.24 -13.41 6.08
C PRO A 96 20.73 -14.83 5.82
N GLU A 97 19.58 -15.19 6.39
CA GLU A 97 18.94 -16.50 6.25
C GLU A 97 18.46 -16.78 4.82
N MET A 98 18.30 -15.73 4.00
CA MET A 98 17.88 -15.78 2.61
C MET A 98 19.04 -15.52 1.63
N ALA A 99 20.28 -15.39 2.10
CA ALA A 99 21.41 -14.93 1.28
C ALA A 99 21.71 -15.84 0.07
N ASP A 100 21.48 -17.15 0.22
CA ASP A 100 21.68 -18.14 -0.85
C ASP A 100 20.54 -18.17 -1.89
N GLN A 101 19.43 -17.48 -1.62
CA GLN A 101 18.30 -17.42 -2.56
C GLN A 101 18.54 -16.31 -3.58
N ARG A 102 18.34 -16.63 -4.85
CA ARG A 102 18.36 -15.64 -5.93
C ARG A 102 16.98 -15.00 -6.09
N PHE A 103 16.88 -13.69 -5.87
CA PHE A 103 15.62 -12.95 -5.94
C PHE A 103 15.39 -12.27 -7.30
N ALA A 104 14.12 -12.18 -7.70
CA ALA A 104 13.64 -11.21 -8.69
C ALA A 104 12.53 -10.37 -8.06
N VAL A 105 12.78 -9.08 -7.82
CA VAL A 105 11.82 -8.16 -7.20
C VAL A 105 11.38 -7.12 -8.22
N VAL A 106 10.09 -7.00 -8.48
CA VAL A 106 9.54 -6.14 -9.53
C VAL A 106 8.44 -5.24 -8.98
N ASN A 107 8.65 -3.93 -9.11
CA ASN A 107 7.65 -2.89 -8.84
C ASN A 107 7.17 -2.77 -7.37
N VAL A 108 8.01 -3.14 -6.41
CA VAL A 108 7.64 -3.07 -4.97
C VAL A 108 7.99 -1.69 -4.39
N GLN A 109 7.07 -1.10 -3.63
CA GLN A 109 7.20 0.21 -2.97
C GLN A 109 8.39 0.26 -2.00
N LEU A 110 8.91 1.47 -1.78
CA LEU A 110 10.04 1.74 -0.88
C LEU A 110 11.31 0.95 -1.24
N THR A 111 11.49 0.56 -2.49
CA THR A 111 12.72 -0.09 -2.98
C THR A 111 13.64 0.85 -3.76
N HIS A 112 13.23 2.12 -3.96
CA HIS A 112 14.00 3.15 -4.63
C HIS A 112 14.77 4.04 -3.65
N PRO A 113 16.03 4.43 -3.91
CA PRO A 113 16.90 3.93 -4.99
C PRO A 113 17.25 2.45 -4.82
N PRO A 114 17.65 1.74 -5.89
CA PRO A 114 17.92 0.31 -5.81
C PRO A 114 19.10 0.01 -4.87
N ARG A 115 18.90 -0.89 -3.90
CA ARG A 115 20.01 -1.52 -3.16
C ARG A 115 20.40 -2.84 -3.85
N PRO A 116 21.69 -3.19 -3.90
CA PRO A 116 22.13 -4.49 -4.40
C PRO A 116 21.49 -5.65 -3.62
N LEU A 117 21.16 -6.71 -4.34
CA LEU A 117 20.66 -7.98 -3.79
C LEU A 117 21.18 -9.14 -4.65
N ASN A 118 21.11 -10.37 -4.14
CA ASN A 118 21.44 -11.56 -4.94
C ASN A 118 20.36 -11.79 -6.02
N GLY A 119 20.53 -11.21 -7.21
CA GLY A 119 19.57 -11.32 -8.31
C GLY A 119 19.19 -9.99 -8.95
N THR A 120 17.90 -9.74 -9.15
CA THR A 120 17.39 -8.57 -9.89
C THR A 120 16.34 -7.78 -9.10
N LEU A 121 16.35 -6.47 -9.28
CA LEU A 121 15.39 -5.53 -8.69
C LEU A 121 14.99 -4.50 -9.75
N ILE A 122 13.70 -4.34 -10.00
CA ILE A 122 13.13 -3.14 -10.60
C ILE A 122 12.37 -2.41 -9.49
N THR A 123 12.81 -1.20 -9.15
CA THR A 123 12.30 -0.44 -8.01
C THR A 123 10.94 0.20 -8.31
N TYR A 124 10.26 0.73 -7.30
CA TYR A 124 9.12 1.65 -7.46
C TYR A 124 9.54 3.11 -7.13
N PRO A 125 9.87 3.94 -8.13
CA PRO A 125 10.38 5.30 -7.91
C PRO A 125 9.24 6.34 -7.83
N MET A 126 8.97 6.88 -6.64
CA MET A 126 8.00 7.98 -6.45
C MET A 126 8.47 9.35 -6.97
N GLN A 127 9.58 9.38 -7.70
CA GLN A 127 10.19 10.56 -8.31
C GLN A 127 10.88 10.19 -9.61
N ASN A 128 11.05 11.16 -10.51
CA ASN A 128 11.76 10.93 -11.77
C ASN A 128 13.21 10.50 -11.51
N SER A 129 13.56 9.29 -11.96
CA SER A 129 14.91 8.75 -11.80
C SER A 129 15.29 7.86 -12.97
N MET A 130 16.57 7.93 -13.35
CA MET A 130 17.19 7.02 -14.32
C MET A 130 17.83 5.80 -13.65
N ASN A 131 17.91 5.78 -12.32
CA ASN A 131 18.51 4.69 -11.54
C ASN A 131 17.42 3.90 -10.81
N THR A 132 16.71 3.04 -11.54
CA THR A 132 15.51 2.35 -11.03
C THR A 132 15.66 0.82 -11.02
N SER A 133 16.88 0.30 -11.15
CA SER A 133 17.09 -1.14 -11.17
C SER A 133 18.45 -1.60 -10.64
N HIS A 134 18.49 -2.84 -10.16
CA HIS A 134 19.71 -3.61 -9.88
C HIS A 134 19.68 -4.92 -10.69
N PRO A 135 20.76 -5.30 -11.40
CA PRO A 135 21.92 -4.46 -11.69
C PRO A 135 21.49 -3.20 -12.47
N ARG A 136 22.32 -2.14 -12.44
CA ARG A 136 21.99 -0.85 -13.06
C ARG A 136 21.67 -0.97 -14.57
N SER A 137 22.21 -1.99 -15.24
CA SER A 137 21.96 -2.25 -16.66
C SER A 137 20.64 -2.97 -16.96
N LEU A 138 19.92 -3.47 -15.95
CA LEU A 138 18.82 -4.42 -16.11
C LEU A 138 17.79 -3.99 -17.14
N LEU A 139 17.24 -2.77 -17.02
CA LEU A 139 16.21 -2.27 -17.93
C LEU A 139 16.72 -2.09 -19.37
N ARG A 140 18.00 -1.73 -19.53
CA ARG A 140 18.64 -1.66 -20.86
C ARG A 140 18.76 -3.06 -21.47
N ASP A 141 19.18 -4.02 -20.66
CA ASP A 141 19.41 -5.40 -21.09
C ASP A 141 18.08 -6.09 -21.45
N LEU A 142 17.00 -5.84 -20.71
CA LEU A 142 15.63 -6.25 -21.07
C LEU A 142 15.17 -5.63 -22.39
N ASN A 143 15.37 -4.32 -22.57
CA ASN A 143 14.98 -3.65 -23.80
C ASN A 143 15.75 -4.16 -25.02
N ALA A 144 17.02 -4.54 -24.87
CA ALA A 144 17.81 -5.17 -25.94
C ALA A 144 17.24 -6.54 -26.37
N GLN A 145 16.47 -7.20 -25.50
CA GLN A 145 15.75 -8.45 -25.78
C GLN A 145 14.32 -8.20 -26.27
N GLY A 146 13.92 -6.94 -26.47
CA GLY A 146 12.56 -6.57 -26.88
C GLY A 146 11.54 -6.50 -25.73
N VAL A 147 11.97 -6.68 -24.48
CA VAL A 147 11.11 -6.59 -23.29
C VAL A 147 11.08 -5.15 -22.81
N ARG A 148 9.90 -4.53 -22.83
CA ARG A 148 9.71 -3.15 -22.39
C ARG A 148 9.22 -3.12 -20.96
N TYR A 149 9.63 -2.09 -20.23
CA TYR A 149 9.14 -1.81 -18.89
C TYR A 149 8.77 -0.33 -18.77
N ALA A 150 7.70 -0.06 -18.03
CA ALA A 150 7.30 1.28 -17.63
C ALA A 150 6.87 1.27 -16.16
N HIS A 151 7.22 2.33 -15.44
CA HIS A 151 6.73 2.53 -14.08
C HIS A 151 5.34 3.15 -14.15
N ASP A 152 4.36 2.54 -13.50
CA ASP A 152 2.97 3.03 -13.46
C ASP A 152 2.85 4.36 -12.69
N VAL A 153 3.81 4.67 -11.82
CA VAL A 153 3.94 5.99 -11.18
C VAL A 153 4.10 7.15 -12.17
N SER A 154 4.52 6.89 -13.41
CA SER A 154 4.53 7.90 -14.47
C SER A 154 3.14 8.20 -15.04
N LEU A 155 2.15 7.37 -14.70
CA LEU A 155 0.76 7.47 -15.15
C LEU A 155 -0.14 7.96 -14.01
N PHE A 156 0.06 9.20 -13.58
CA PHE A 156 -0.93 9.89 -12.77
C PHE A 156 -2.11 10.35 -13.62
N TYR A 157 -3.31 10.35 -13.04
CA TYR A 157 -4.46 10.97 -13.69
C TYR A 157 -4.26 12.48 -13.74
N THR A 158 -4.26 13.04 -14.94
CA THR A 158 -4.02 14.47 -15.18
C THR A 158 -5.24 15.19 -15.78
N GLY A 159 -6.38 14.51 -15.91
CA GLY A 159 -7.61 15.05 -16.51
C GLY A 159 -7.92 14.54 -17.91
N GLN A 160 -7.16 13.58 -18.42
CA GLN A 160 -7.44 12.88 -19.68
C GLN A 160 -8.76 12.08 -19.61
N PRO A 161 -9.36 11.66 -20.73
CA PRO A 161 -10.50 10.75 -20.73
C PRO A 161 -10.20 9.46 -19.95
N PHE A 162 -11.19 8.97 -19.21
CA PHE A 162 -11.04 7.80 -18.34
C PHE A 162 -10.68 6.52 -19.12
N GLU A 163 -11.26 6.33 -20.30
CA GLU A 163 -10.92 5.24 -21.22
C GLU A 163 -9.45 5.28 -21.65
N GLU A 164 -8.93 6.48 -21.94
CA GLU A 164 -7.52 6.65 -22.34
C GLU A 164 -6.56 6.35 -21.18
N PHE A 165 -6.92 6.81 -19.98
CA PHE A 165 -6.16 6.48 -18.76
C PHE A 165 -6.15 4.96 -18.50
N ALA A 166 -7.31 4.31 -18.59
CA ALA A 166 -7.40 2.87 -18.35
C ALA A 166 -6.64 2.06 -19.41
N ALA A 167 -6.71 2.44 -20.69
CA ALA A 167 -5.95 1.80 -21.75
C ALA A 167 -4.43 2.00 -21.58
N GLN A 168 -3.98 3.16 -21.07
CA GLN A 168 -2.58 3.38 -20.72
C GLN A 168 -2.14 2.51 -19.54
N ALA A 169 -2.95 2.45 -18.48
CA ALA A 169 -2.66 1.66 -17.29
C ALA A 169 -2.54 0.17 -17.63
N MET A 170 -3.47 -0.37 -18.43
CA MET A 170 -3.44 -1.75 -18.91
C MET A 170 -2.17 -2.05 -19.72
N ARG A 171 -1.74 -1.13 -20.60
CA ARG A 171 -0.50 -1.32 -21.38
C ARG A 171 0.74 -1.36 -20.48
N ILE A 172 0.79 -0.52 -19.45
CA ILE A 172 1.89 -0.55 -18.48
C ILE A 172 1.88 -1.87 -17.70
N ALA A 173 0.71 -2.32 -17.25
CA ALA A 173 0.56 -3.57 -16.53
C ALA A 173 1.03 -4.79 -17.35
N GLU A 174 0.69 -4.84 -18.65
CA GLU A 174 1.19 -5.90 -19.56
C GLU A 174 2.73 -5.85 -19.70
N HIS A 175 3.33 -4.66 -19.83
CA HIS A 175 4.79 -4.50 -19.84
C HIS A 175 5.46 -4.93 -18.52
N GLN A 176 4.83 -4.64 -17.39
CA GLN A 176 5.29 -5.07 -16.08
C GLN A 176 5.24 -6.61 -15.96
N LEU A 177 4.15 -7.24 -16.42
CA LEU A 177 4.01 -8.70 -16.46
C LEU A 177 5.03 -9.35 -17.41
N ASP A 178 5.23 -8.81 -18.61
CA ASP A 178 6.24 -9.29 -19.56
C ASP A 178 7.65 -9.25 -18.95
N SER A 179 7.98 -8.16 -18.26
CA SER A 179 9.26 -8.01 -17.57
C SER A 179 9.38 -9.00 -16.41
N ALA A 180 8.31 -9.20 -15.64
CA ALA A 180 8.28 -10.17 -14.56
C ALA A 180 8.55 -11.59 -15.09
N MET A 181 7.90 -11.98 -16.20
CA MET A 181 8.13 -13.27 -16.86
C MET A 181 9.57 -13.45 -17.35
N ALA A 182 10.18 -12.39 -17.89
CA ALA A 182 11.58 -12.44 -18.34
C ALA A 182 12.57 -12.62 -17.18
N LEU A 183 12.27 -12.05 -16.02
CA LEU A 183 13.15 -12.10 -14.84
C LEU A 183 12.97 -13.37 -13.99
N GLY A 184 11.78 -13.98 -14.02
CA GLY A 184 11.45 -15.12 -13.16
C GLY A 184 12.21 -16.41 -13.48
N ALA A 185 12.64 -16.62 -14.73
CA ALA A 185 13.25 -17.89 -15.15
C ALA A 185 14.52 -18.28 -14.38
N GLU A 186 15.28 -17.30 -13.88
CA GLU A 186 16.53 -17.51 -13.15
C GLU A 186 16.41 -17.28 -11.64
N ALA A 187 15.22 -17.00 -11.13
CA ALA A 187 15.00 -16.70 -9.72
C ALA A 187 14.57 -17.94 -8.90
N ASP A 188 15.07 -18.03 -7.68
CA ASP A 188 14.55 -18.96 -6.66
C ASP A 188 13.30 -18.38 -6.01
N VAL A 189 13.30 -17.07 -5.73
CA VAL A 189 12.18 -16.34 -5.14
C VAL A 189 11.85 -15.14 -6.00
N MET A 190 10.61 -15.06 -6.47
CA MET A 190 10.14 -13.93 -7.28
C MET A 190 9.05 -13.17 -6.54
N ILE A 191 9.14 -11.85 -6.51
CA ILE A 191 8.12 -10.94 -5.96
C ILE A 191 7.74 -9.97 -7.06
N VAL A 192 6.48 -9.98 -7.48
CA VAL A 192 5.94 -9.04 -8.47
C VAL A 192 4.74 -8.32 -7.91
N ASN A 193 4.75 -7.00 -8.03
CA ASN A 193 3.61 -6.16 -7.70
C ASN A 193 2.80 -5.77 -8.95
N LEU A 194 1.52 -6.12 -8.97
CA LEU A 194 0.58 -5.81 -10.04
C LEU A 194 -0.41 -4.73 -9.56
N THR A 195 -0.12 -3.47 -9.89
CA THR A 195 -0.80 -2.28 -9.33
C THR A 195 -2.04 -1.83 -10.12
N LEU A 196 -2.44 -2.58 -11.16
CA LEU A 196 -3.51 -2.15 -12.07
C LEU A 196 -4.86 -1.99 -11.36
N ALA A 197 -5.18 -2.88 -10.42
CA ALA A 197 -6.44 -2.82 -9.69
C ALA A 197 -6.51 -1.54 -8.83
N ASP A 198 -5.49 -1.22 -8.03
CA ASP A 198 -5.40 0.05 -7.31
C ASP A 198 -5.57 1.27 -8.24
N ARG A 199 -4.75 1.31 -9.31
CA ARG A 199 -4.69 2.46 -10.23
C ARG A 199 -6.05 2.80 -10.82
N LEU A 200 -6.80 1.79 -11.25
CA LEU A 200 -8.14 1.97 -11.82
C LEU A 200 -9.19 2.20 -10.73
N SER A 201 -9.06 1.55 -9.58
CA SER A 201 -10.02 1.65 -8.49
C SER A 201 -10.13 3.06 -7.93
N HIS A 202 -9.03 3.81 -7.88
CA HIS A 202 -9.08 5.21 -7.47
C HIS A 202 -10.05 6.06 -8.32
N PHE A 203 -10.13 5.84 -9.64
CA PHE A 203 -10.87 6.74 -10.54
C PHE A 203 -12.16 6.14 -11.09
N MET A 204 -12.26 4.82 -11.22
CA MET A 204 -13.35 4.14 -11.94
C MET A 204 -14.34 3.39 -11.04
N TRP A 205 -14.25 3.53 -9.71
CA TRP A 205 -15.14 2.79 -8.81
C TRP A 205 -16.61 3.13 -8.99
N TYR A 206 -16.92 4.33 -9.48
CA TYR A 206 -18.30 4.69 -9.82
C TYR A 206 -18.94 3.72 -10.82
N GLU A 207 -18.17 3.03 -11.68
CA GLU A 207 -18.68 2.01 -12.60
C GLU A 207 -19.22 0.77 -11.86
N MET A 208 -18.74 0.50 -10.64
CA MET A 208 -19.20 -0.60 -9.80
C MET A 208 -20.54 -0.33 -9.11
N LEU A 209 -21.00 0.94 -9.13
CA LEU A 209 -22.27 1.34 -8.52
C LEU A 209 -23.46 1.16 -9.48
N ASP A 210 -23.19 0.97 -10.77
CA ASP A 210 -24.22 0.67 -11.76
C ASP A 210 -24.65 -0.80 -11.60
N PRO A 211 -25.93 -1.09 -11.30
CA PRO A 211 -26.41 -2.46 -11.17
C PRO A 211 -26.45 -3.22 -12.50
N GLU A 212 -26.51 -2.52 -13.65
CA GLU A 212 -26.60 -3.11 -14.98
C GLU A 212 -25.63 -2.42 -15.96
N PRO A 213 -24.31 -2.51 -15.72
CA PRO A 213 -23.35 -1.76 -16.51
C PRO A 213 -23.33 -2.25 -17.96
N ALA A 214 -23.44 -1.33 -18.91
CA ALA A 214 -23.48 -1.63 -20.35
C ALA A 214 -22.21 -2.35 -20.87
N ARG A 215 -21.10 -2.22 -20.15
CA ARG A 215 -19.83 -2.90 -20.39
C ARG A 215 -19.28 -3.42 -19.06
N ARG A 216 -18.34 -4.37 -19.11
CA ARG A 216 -17.61 -4.78 -17.91
C ARG A 216 -16.84 -3.58 -17.33
N PRO A 217 -17.06 -3.20 -16.06
CA PRO A 217 -16.30 -2.14 -15.40
C PRO A 217 -14.79 -2.33 -15.56
N GLN A 218 -14.06 -1.22 -15.76
CA GLN A 218 -12.61 -1.18 -15.92
C GLN A 218 -11.88 -1.83 -14.73
N ILE A 219 -12.41 -1.65 -13.52
CA ILE A 219 -11.89 -2.33 -12.32
C ILE A 219 -11.97 -3.85 -12.47
N LEU A 220 -13.11 -4.37 -12.93
CA LEU A 220 -13.27 -5.82 -13.12
C LEU A 220 -12.42 -6.34 -14.28
N GLN A 221 -12.07 -5.51 -15.26
CA GLN A 221 -11.06 -5.84 -16.28
C GLN A 221 -9.64 -5.92 -15.69
N ALA A 222 -9.32 -5.13 -14.66
CA ALA A 222 -8.07 -5.30 -13.91
C ALA A 222 -8.03 -6.63 -13.15
N TYR A 223 -9.17 -7.08 -12.59
CA TYR A 223 -9.27 -8.39 -11.93
C TYR A 223 -9.08 -9.51 -12.96
N ASP A 224 -9.66 -9.39 -14.16
CA ASP A 224 -9.42 -10.33 -15.26
C ASP A 224 -7.94 -10.35 -15.68
N PHE A 225 -7.27 -9.18 -15.71
CA PHE A 225 -5.85 -9.09 -15.99
C PHE A 225 -5.03 -9.82 -14.90
N ILE A 226 -5.29 -9.57 -13.62
CA ILE A 226 -4.56 -10.20 -12.51
C ILE A 226 -4.78 -11.71 -12.50
N ASP A 227 -5.98 -12.21 -12.77
CA ASP A 227 -6.26 -13.64 -12.90
C ASP A 227 -5.44 -14.28 -14.03
N ARG A 228 -5.42 -13.67 -15.23
CA ARG A 228 -4.58 -14.11 -16.36
C ARG A 228 -3.09 -14.01 -16.04
N ALA A 229 -2.67 -12.96 -15.33
CA ALA A 229 -1.30 -12.76 -14.92
C ALA A 229 -0.86 -13.86 -13.96
N CYS A 230 -1.70 -14.24 -13.00
CA CYS A 230 -1.44 -15.35 -12.09
C CYS A 230 -1.26 -16.67 -12.86
N ALA A 231 -2.14 -16.97 -13.83
CA ALA A 231 -2.00 -18.15 -14.67
C ALA A 231 -0.70 -18.15 -15.49
N ARG A 232 -0.32 -16.99 -16.05
CA ARG A 232 0.92 -16.83 -16.82
C ARG A 232 2.15 -16.97 -15.93
N LEU A 233 2.18 -16.34 -14.76
CA LEU A 233 3.29 -16.45 -13.82
C LEU A 233 3.42 -17.86 -13.25
N GLN A 234 2.30 -18.56 -13.01
CA GLN A 234 2.32 -19.97 -12.62
C GLN A 234 2.99 -20.87 -13.68
N SER A 235 2.99 -20.49 -14.96
CA SER A 235 3.69 -21.25 -16.00
C SER A 235 5.22 -21.28 -15.83
N LEU A 236 5.78 -20.43 -14.95
CA LEU A 236 7.17 -20.55 -14.47
C LEU A 236 7.39 -21.76 -13.54
N ALA A 237 6.33 -22.53 -13.27
CA ALA A 237 6.30 -23.73 -12.45
C ALA A 237 6.98 -23.54 -11.08
N PRO A 238 6.54 -22.55 -10.27
CA PRO A 238 7.02 -22.43 -8.90
C PRO A 238 6.54 -23.63 -8.06
N GLU A 239 7.34 -24.08 -7.10
CA GLU A 239 6.90 -25.12 -6.14
C GLU A 239 5.72 -24.62 -5.29
N SER A 240 5.75 -23.33 -4.92
CA SER A 240 4.68 -22.64 -4.20
C SER A 240 4.43 -21.24 -4.76
N MET A 241 3.17 -20.81 -4.76
CA MET A 241 2.77 -19.47 -5.16
C MET A 241 1.90 -18.84 -4.06
N LEU A 242 2.26 -17.63 -3.63
CA LEU A 242 1.51 -16.82 -2.68
C LEU A 242 0.96 -15.60 -3.43
N VAL A 243 -0.35 -15.44 -3.45
CA VAL A 243 -1.03 -14.26 -4.00
C VAL A 243 -1.69 -13.52 -2.86
N PHE A 244 -1.39 -12.25 -2.66
CA PHE A 244 -2.05 -11.47 -1.60
C PHE A 244 -2.38 -10.05 -2.06
N SER A 245 -3.39 -9.47 -1.43
CA SER A 245 -3.65 -8.04 -1.49
C SER A 245 -3.36 -7.45 -0.12
N GLU A 246 -2.49 -6.47 -0.08
CA GLU A 246 -2.03 -5.77 1.12
C GLU A 246 -3.04 -4.76 1.66
N MET A 247 -4.18 -4.63 1.01
CA MET A 247 -5.31 -3.77 1.35
C MET A 247 -6.52 -4.15 0.49
N GLY A 248 -7.69 -3.61 0.79
CA GLY A 248 -8.88 -3.74 -0.06
C GLY A 248 -9.32 -2.39 -0.64
N PHE A 249 -10.44 -2.37 -1.34
CA PHE A 249 -10.89 -1.16 -2.01
C PHE A 249 -12.42 -1.06 -2.01
N GLY A 250 -12.92 0.16 -2.03
CA GLY A 250 -14.35 0.40 -2.01
C GLY A 250 -14.75 1.78 -2.48
N GLU A 251 -16.06 2.02 -2.53
CA GLU A 251 -16.66 3.31 -2.90
C GLU A 251 -16.06 4.47 -2.08
N LEU A 252 -15.82 5.59 -2.73
CA LEU A 252 -15.49 6.86 -2.10
C LEU A 252 -16.62 7.85 -2.39
N GLN A 253 -17.24 8.38 -1.33
CA GLN A 253 -18.26 9.42 -1.43
C GLN A 253 -17.67 10.82 -1.36
N GLY A 254 -16.52 10.97 -0.70
CA GLY A 254 -15.77 12.22 -0.65
C GLY A 254 -14.86 12.29 0.56
N PHE A 255 -13.82 13.10 0.48
CA PHE A 255 -12.91 13.32 1.61
C PHE A 255 -13.44 14.41 2.54
N PHE A 256 -13.13 14.31 3.83
CA PHE A 256 -13.28 15.43 4.76
C PHE A 256 -11.93 16.06 5.09
N SER A 257 -11.93 17.34 5.41
CA SER A 257 -10.72 18.06 5.82
C SER A 257 -10.63 18.15 7.33
N ILE A 258 -9.59 17.58 7.92
CA ILE A 258 -9.29 17.79 9.35
C ILE A 258 -8.77 19.21 9.55
N ASN A 259 -7.97 19.73 8.63
CA ASN A 259 -7.46 21.10 8.68
C ASN A 259 -8.57 22.16 8.82
N GLN A 260 -9.68 22.03 8.09
CA GLN A 260 -10.83 22.95 8.24
C GLN A 260 -11.40 22.95 9.65
N GLN A 261 -11.51 21.78 10.29
CA GLN A 261 -11.97 21.67 11.67
C GLN A 261 -10.98 22.31 12.65
N LEU A 262 -9.69 22.02 12.50
CA LEU A 262 -8.65 22.59 13.35
C LEU A 262 -8.61 24.12 13.25
N GLN A 263 -8.79 24.68 12.05
CA GLN A 263 -8.87 26.12 11.82
C GLN A 263 -10.11 26.73 12.50
N ALA A 264 -11.28 26.10 12.36
CA ALA A 264 -12.52 26.56 13.00
C ALA A 264 -12.42 26.57 14.54
N ALA A 265 -11.65 25.64 15.11
CA ALA A 265 -11.37 25.56 16.54
C ALA A 265 -10.21 26.46 17.01
N GLY A 266 -9.54 27.19 16.11
CA GLY A 266 -8.36 28.00 16.42
C GLY A 266 -7.10 27.19 16.78
N LEU A 267 -7.09 25.88 16.49
CA LEU A 267 -5.96 24.96 16.72
C LEU A 267 -4.98 24.92 15.53
N GLN A 268 -5.38 25.44 14.38
CA GLN A 268 -4.52 25.67 13.24
C GLN A 268 -4.68 27.11 12.76
N VAL A 269 -3.55 27.78 12.54
CA VAL A 269 -3.50 29.18 12.14
C VAL A 269 -2.75 29.25 10.81
N LEU A 270 -3.28 30.01 9.86
CA LEU A 270 -2.63 30.27 8.59
C LEU A 270 -1.90 31.63 8.61
N ASP A 271 -0.78 31.70 7.91
CA ASP A 271 -0.07 32.94 7.63
C ASP A 271 -0.78 33.75 6.51
N PRO A 272 -0.35 34.99 6.20
CA PRO A 272 -0.95 35.79 5.12
C PRO A 272 -0.86 35.17 3.73
N GLN A 273 0.00 34.17 3.52
CA GLN A 273 0.18 33.42 2.27
C GLN A 273 -0.69 32.15 2.24
N GLY A 274 -1.46 31.88 3.29
CA GLY A 274 -2.33 30.71 3.42
C GLY A 274 -1.59 29.42 3.77
N GLN A 275 -0.33 29.49 4.23
CA GLN A 275 0.41 28.33 4.74
C GLN A 275 0.18 28.19 6.25
N VAL A 276 0.38 26.98 6.79
CA VAL A 276 0.25 26.73 8.23
C VAL A 276 1.38 27.44 8.97
N ASP A 277 1.03 28.36 9.87
CA ASP A 277 1.97 29.00 10.80
C ASP A 277 2.28 28.01 11.93
N LEU A 278 3.40 27.29 11.83
CA LEU A 278 3.77 26.25 12.79
C LEU A 278 4.03 26.76 14.20
N GLN A 279 4.38 28.04 14.36
CA GLN A 279 4.63 28.64 15.67
C GLN A 279 3.33 28.99 16.40
N ARG A 280 2.29 29.36 15.63
CA ARG A 280 0.98 29.74 16.17
C ARG A 280 -0.04 28.60 16.15
N SER A 281 0.22 27.54 15.39
CA SER A 281 -0.65 26.36 15.31
C SER A 281 -0.31 25.35 16.40
N VAL A 282 -1.34 24.63 16.85
CA VAL A 282 -1.20 23.49 17.76
C VAL A 282 -1.08 22.19 16.96
N ALA A 283 -1.82 22.06 15.86
CA ALA A 283 -1.86 20.83 15.07
C ALA A 283 -2.12 21.05 13.58
N LEU A 284 -1.80 20.03 12.80
CA LEU A 284 -2.10 19.94 11.37
C LEU A 284 -2.33 18.50 10.93
N GLU A 285 -3.19 18.32 9.93
CA GLU A 285 -3.38 17.05 9.24
C GLU A 285 -2.09 16.65 8.50
N THR A 286 -1.69 15.39 8.60
CA THR A 286 -0.49 14.88 7.93
C THR A 286 -0.77 14.42 6.50
N VAL A 287 0.28 13.96 5.83
CA VAL A 287 0.24 13.42 4.47
C VAL A 287 -0.77 12.28 4.29
N GLN A 288 -1.21 12.13 3.05
CA GLN A 288 -2.11 11.06 2.61
C GLN A 288 -1.60 9.68 3.04
N GLY A 289 -2.52 8.77 3.32
CA GLY A 289 -2.17 7.39 3.65
C GLY A 289 -1.55 7.20 5.03
N SER A 290 -1.40 8.27 5.83
CA SER A 290 -0.99 8.16 7.25
C SER A 290 -2.17 8.26 8.23
N HIS A 291 -3.36 8.68 7.75
CA HIS A 291 -4.55 8.98 8.55
C HIS A 291 -4.21 9.68 9.88
N GLY A 292 -3.44 10.76 9.81
CA GLY A 292 -2.77 11.32 10.96
C GLY A 292 -2.99 12.81 11.18
N VAL A 293 -2.78 13.21 12.43
CA VAL A 293 -2.66 14.60 12.86
C VAL A 293 -1.36 14.75 13.64
N MET A 294 -0.53 15.70 13.20
CA MET A 294 0.72 16.04 13.85
C MET A 294 0.50 17.21 14.81
N LEU A 295 1.06 17.11 16.02
CA LEU A 295 1.15 18.25 16.94
C LEU A 295 2.40 19.06 16.56
N CYS A 296 2.26 20.38 16.40
CA CYS A 296 3.35 21.22 15.85
C CYS A 296 4.64 21.16 16.69
N ARG A 297 4.53 21.01 18.02
CA ARG A 297 5.69 20.83 18.89
C ARG A 297 6.46 19.53 18.62
N ASP A 298 5.75 18.44 18.39
CA ASP A 298 6.35 17.14 18.02
C ASP A 298 7.03 17.22 16.64
N LEU A 299 6.56 18.10 15.76
CA LEU A 299 7.10 18.33 14.42
C LEU A 299 8.38 19.16 14.43
N CYS A 300 8.41 20.27 15.18
CA CYS A 300 9.52 21.23 15.18
C CYS A 300 10.72 20.79 16.05
N ASN A 301 10.66 19.61 16.68
CA ASN A 301 11.63 19.18 17.70
C ASN A 301 11.79 20.21 18.85
N GLU A 302 10.76 21.02 19.11
CA GLU A 302 10.72 22.05 20.15
C GLU A 302 10.33 21.47 21.53
N GLY A 303 10.36 20.14 21.65
CA GLY A 303 9.86 19.38 22.79
C GLY A 303 8.56 18.64 22.46
N ARG A 304 8.17 17.73 23.35
CA ARG A 304 6.91 16.98 23.19
C ARG A 304 5.73 17.90 23.47
N ALA A 305 4.69 17.82 22.64
CA ALA A 305 3.43 18.50 22.92
C ALA A 305 2.90 18.08 24.31
N SER A 306 2.35 19.04 25.04
CA SER A 306 1.79 18.80 26.38
C SER A 306 0.54 17.92 26.31
N ASP A 307 0.22 17.23 27.40
CA ASP A 307 -1.00 16.43 27.49
C ASP A 307 -2.27 17.29 27.29
N ALA A 308 -2.23 18.56 27.71
CA ALA A 308 -3.31 19.51 27.49
C ALA A 308 -3.52 19.84 26.00
N GLU A 309 -2.43 20.10 25.25
CA GLU A 309 -2.50 20.32 23.79
C GLU A 309 -3.02 19.09 23.07
N ARG A 310 -2.47 17.91 23.41
CA ARG A 310 -2.91 16.62 22.86
C ARG A 310 -4.41 16.40 23.11
N GLN A 311 -4.86 16.60 24.35
CA GLN A 311 -6.26 16.38 24.73
C GLN A 311 -7.21 17.38 24.05
N ALA A 312 -6.80 18.65 23.90
CA ALA A 312 -7.60 19.66 23.20
C ALA A 312 -7.81 19.29 21.72
N VAL A 313 -6.75 18.82 21.04
CA VAL A 313 -6.84 18.36 19.66
C VAL A 313 -7.70 17.11 19.56
N MET A 314 -7.51 16.11 20.45
CA MET A 314 -8.35 14.90 20.46
C MET A 314 -9.84 15.24 20.63
N GLN A 315 -10.19 16.10 21.59
CA GLN A 315 -11.58 16.53 21.81
C GLN A 315 -12.16 17.26 20.59
N CYS A 316 -11.36 18.10 19.93
CA CYS A 316 -11.77 18.79 18.71
C CYS A 316 -12.12 17.80 17.59
N LEU A 317 -11.29 16.76 17.41
CA LEU A 317 -11.47 15.73 16.39
C LEU A 317 -12.65 14.79 16.70
N GLU A 318 -12.79 14.34 17.95
CA GLU A 318 -13.89 13.46 18.40
C GLU A 318 -15.27 14.15 18.30
N ALA A 319 -15.30 15.48 18.38
CA ALA A 319 -16.52 16.28 18.24
C ALA A 319 -16.97 16.46 16.77
N MET A 320 -16.16 16.07 15.79
CA MET A 320 -16.48 16.26 14.37
C MET A 320 -17.74 15.49 13.96
N ARG A 321 -18.64 16.17 13.25
CA ARG A 321 -19.85 15.59 12.66
C ARG A 321 -19.95 15.98 11.19
N PHE A 322 -20.42 15.04 10.36
CA PHE A 322 -20.85 15.36 9.01
C PHE A 322 -22.15 16.17 9.05
N ALA A 323 -22.54 16.74 7.90
CA ALA A 323 -23.78 17.52 7.79
C ALA A 323 -25.05 16.70 8.09
N ASP A 324 -24.98 15.38 7.96
CA ASP A 324 -26.04 14.42 8.32
C ASP A 324 -26.10 14.10 9.83
N GLY A 325 -25.21 14.70 10.64
CA GLY A 325 -25.11 14.49 12.09
C GLY A 325 -24.33 13.25 12.51
N GLN A 326 -23.84 12.43 11.58
CA GLN A 326 -23.03 11.25 11.90
C GLN A 326 -21.62 11.65 12.36
N PRO A 327 -20.99 10.89 13.28
CA PRO A 327 -19.57 11.05 13.60
C PRO A 327 -18.69 10.98 12.36
N VAL A 328 -17.68 11.84 12.28
CA VAL A 328 -16.67 11.77 11.22
C VAL A 328 -15.63 10.68 11.51
N LEU A 329 -15.25 10.55 12.79
CA LEU A 329 -14.22 9.63 13.25
C LEU A 329 -14.81 8.60 14.20
N ALA A 330 -14.43 7.34 14.03
CA ALA A 330 -14.73 6.26 14.98
C ALA A 330 -13.74 6.27 16.16
N ALA A 331 -12.50 6.70 15.91
CA ALA A 331 -11.46 6.77 16.94
C ALA A 331 -10.42 7.85 16.62
N VAL A 332 -9.86 8.42 17.68
CA VAL A 332 -8.66 9.26 17.68
C VAL A 332 -7.73 8.68 18.73
N ARG A 333 -6.55 8.20 18.32
CA ARG A 333 -5.63 7.49 19.22
C ARG A 333 -4.24 8.11 19.17
N PRO A 334 -3.53 8.21 20.30
CA PRO A 334 -2.11 8.53 20.25
C PRO A 334 -1.36 7.43 19.51
N ARG A 335 -0.32 7.79 18.74
CA ARG A 335 0.51 6.82 18.00
C ARG A 335 1.05 5.68 18.83
N GLU A 336 1.34 5.94 20.11
CA GLU A 336 1.86 4.93 21.04
C GLU A 336 0.82 3.83 21.37
N ALA A 337 -0.47 4.08 21.16
CA ALA A 337 -1.53 3.09 21.30
C ALA A 337 -1.79 2.31 20.00
N VAL A 338 -1.18 2.72 18.88
CA VAL A 338 -1.41 2.14 17.55
C VAL A 338 -0.18 1.37 17.06
N TYR A 339 1.02 1.92 17.25
CA TYR A 339 2.27 1.37 16.74
C TYR A 339 3.26 1.12 17.86
N GLN A 340 4.01 0.02 17.77
CA GLN A 340 5.00 -0.38 18.77
C GLN A 340 6.38 -0.51 18.13
N GLY A 341 7.38 0.15 18.71
CA GLY A 341 8.76 0.02 18.27
C GLY A 341 9.56 1.32 18.39
N PRO A 342 10.87 1.26 18.09
CA PRO A 342 11.77 2.39 18.27
C PRO A 342 11.49 3.58 17.34
N TYR A 343 10.79 3.34 16.23
CA TYR A 343 10.49 4.36 15.22
C TYR A 343 9.04 4.86 15.27
N THR A 344 8.27 4.50 16.30
CA THR A 344 6.92 5.04 16.54
C THR A 344 6.91 6.57 16.57
N HIS A 345 7.99 7.21 17.01
CA HIS A 345 8.11 8.67 17.04
C HIS A 345 8.08 9.36 15.67
N LEU A 346 8.23 8.62 14.56
CA LEU A 346 8.11 9.12 13.18
C LEU A 346 6.66 9.10 12.67
N ALA A 347 5.74 8.43 13.38
CA ALA A 347 4.31 8.43 13.07
C ALA A 347 3.68 9.78 13.44
N PRO A 348 2.55 10.17 12.80
CA PRO A 348 1.73 11.28 13.26
C PRO A 348 1.41 11.19 14.76
N SER A 349 1.42 12.30 15.51
CA SER A 349 1.16 12.30 16.95
C SER A 349 -0.14 11.60 17.34
N LEU A 350 -1.18 11.80 16.53
CA LEU A 350 -2.48 11.15 16.63
C LEU A 350 -2.81 10.44 15.32
N ILE A 351 -3.37 9.24 15.43
CA ILE A 351 -3.91 8.45 14.32
C ILE A 351 -5.43 8.46 14.42
N VAL A 352 -6.09 8.69 13.30
CA VAL A 352 -7.56 8.76 13.22
C VAL A 352 -8.11 7.58 12.43
N THR A 353 -9.23 7.04 12.90
CA THR A 353 -9.99 6.02 12.18
C THR A 353 -11.29 6.65 11.69
N PRO A 354 -11.55 6.71 10.37
CA PRO A 354 -12.81 7.21 9.84
C PRO A 354 -13.99 6.40 10.38
N ALA A 355 -15.11 7.05 10.69
CA ALA A 355 -16.34 6.34 11.04
C ALA A 355 -17.00 5.65 9.84
N ASP A 356 -16.71 6.14 8.64
CA ASP A 356 -17.17 5.60 7.36
C ASP A 356 -15.98 5.59 6.40
N ALA A 357 -15.56 4.39 5.97
CA ALA A 357 -14.42 4.24 5.06
C ALA A 357 -14.65 4.89 3.68
N ARG A 358 -15.91 5.19 3.31
CA ARG A 358 -16.25 5.94 2.09
C ARG A 358 -16.02 7.45 2.24
N ARG A 359 -15.77 7.92 3.45
CA ARG A 359 -15.49 9.33 3.76
C ARG A 359 -14.22 9.49 4.60
N PRO A 360 -13.02 9.18 4.06
CA PRO A 360 -11.77 9.26 4.80
C PRO A 360 -11.18 10.69 4.82
N PRO A 361 -10.14 10.96 5.66
CA PRO A 361 -9.41 12.22 5.66
C PRO A 361 -8.78 12.54 4.30
N LEU A 362 -8.69 13.84 3.99
CA LEU A 362 -8.11 14.35 2.74
C LEU A 362 -6.58 14.23 2.70
N GLY A 363 -5.92 14.36 3.85
CA GLY A 363 -4.47 14.55 3.98
C GLY A 363 -4.01 15.97 3.60
N ASP A 364 -2.71 16.14 3.41
CA ASP A 364 -2.10 17.41 2.98
C ASP A 364 -2.76 17.97 1.69
N PRO A 365 -3.38 19.17 1.72
CA PRO A 365 -4.14 19.70 0.58
C PRO A 365 -3.31 19.89 -0.70
N ARG A 366 -2.01 20.18 -0.59
CA ARG A 366 -1.14 20.43 -1.75
C ARG A 366 -0.93 19.13 -2.51
N TRP A 367 -0.64 18.06 -1.79
CA TRP A 367 -0.50 16.74 -2.41
C TRP A 367 -1.84 16.17 -2.85
N ALA A 368 -2.92 16.38 -2.08
CA ALA A 368 -4.27 15.97 -2.48
C ALA A 368 -4.68 16.56 -3.83
N SER A 369 -4.30 17.83 -4.07
CA SER A 369 -4.48 18.51 -5.34
C SER A 369 -3.60 17.91 -6.44
N HIS A 370 -2.31 17.68 -6.15
CA HIS A 370 -1.36 17.09 -7.10
C HIS A 370 -1.83 15.73 -7.65
N VAL A 371 -2.34 14.86 -6.78
CA VAL A 371 -2.86 13.53 -7.15
C VAL A 371 -4.36 13.52 -7.48
N ARG A 372 -4.98 14.71 -7.60
CA ARG A 372 -6.40 14.90 -7.96
C ARG A 372 -7.37 14.05 -7.13
N ARG A 373 -7.17 13.96 -5.81
CA ARG A 373 -8.03 13.17 -4.90
C ARG A 373 -9.52 13.46 -5.08
N THR A 374 -9.90 14.71 -5.29
CA THR A 374 -11.32 15.08 -5.45
C THR A 374 -11.97 14.55 -6.73
N ALA A 375 -11.20 14.00 -7.67
CA ALA A 375 -11.71 13.31 -8.86
C ALA A 375 -11.78 11.78 -8.68
N GLN A 376 -11.36 11.27 -7.52
CA GLN A 376 -11.42 9.84 -7.22
C GLN A 376 -12.84 9.41 -6.86
N SER A 377 -13.16 8.17 -7.17
CA SER A 377 -14.45 7.52 -6.86
C SER A 377 -14.30 6.26 -6.00
N GLY A 378 -13.06 5.80 -5.78
CA GLY A 378 -12.76 4.70 -4.86
C GLY A 378 -11.60 5.02 -3.92
N TRP A 379 -11.61 4.38 -2.74
CA TRP A 379 -10.54 4.47 -1.76
C TRP A 379 -10.31 3.15 -1.02
N HIS A 380 -9.19 3.09 -0.31
CA HIS A 380 -8.65 1.95 0.39
C HIS A 380 -9.58 1.40 1.50
N ARG A 381 -9.42 0.11 1.81
CA ARG A 381 -10.09 -0.66 2.88
C ARG A 381 -9.08 -1.48 3.66
N GLU A 382 -9.41 -1.77 4.91
CA GLU A 382 -8.56 -2.52 5.85
C GLU A 382 -8.54 -4.03 5.60
N GLY A 383 -9.42 -4.56 4.74
CA GLY A 383 -9.49 -5.99 4.43
C GLY A 383 -8.74 -6.32 3.14
N GLY A 384 -7.69 -7.12 3.24
CA GLY A 384 -7.03 -7.77 2.10
C GLY A 384 -7.32 -9.27 2.06
N PHE A 385 -6.54 -10.00 1.28
CA PHE A 385 -6.57 -11.47 1.28
C PHE A 385 -5.18 -12.04 1.05
N VAL A 386 -5.05 -13.34 1.34
CA VAL A 386 -3.94 -14.17 0.89
C VAL A 386 -4.46 -15.51 0.37
N LEU A 387 -3.82 -15.99 -0.68
CA LEU A 387 -4.04 -17.27 -1.33
C LEU A 387 -2.71 -18.01 -1.48
N LEU A 388 -2.68 -19.29 -1.13
CA LEU A 388 -1.57 -20.21 -1.38
C LEU A 388 -1.95 -21.23 -2.45
N ASP A 389 -1.03 -21.49 -3.37
CA ASP A 389 -1.08 -22.57 -4.34
C ASP A 389 0.22 -23.39 -4.23
N GLY A 390 0.13 -24.72 -4.30
CA GLY A 390 1.24 -25.62 -3.99
C GLY A 390 1.57 -25.76 -2.49
N ALA A 391 0.83 -25.08 -1.60
CA ALA A 391 0.95 -25.15 -0.14
C ALA A 391 -0.43 -24.91 0.53
N TRP A 392 -0.49 -25.03 1.87
CA TRP A 392 -1.73 -24.84 2.64
C TRP A 392 -1.53 -23.88 3.80
N ILE A 393 -2.60 -23.17 4.15
CA ILE A 393 -2.66 -22.32 5.33
C ILE A 393 -2.90 -23.20 6.57
N ASP A 394 -1.92 -23.24 7.46
CA ASP A 394 -1.98 -23.82 8.79
C ASP A 394 -1.91 -22.70 9.85
N ALA A 395 -3.08 -22.12 10.14
CA ALA A 395 -3.23 -21.07 11.12
C ALA A 395 -4.60 -21.12 11.78
N ALA A 396 -4.69 -20.49 12.96
CA ALA A 396 -5.94 -20.36 13.70
C ALA A 396 -7.05 -19.70 12.85
N PRO A 397 -8.33 -19.99 13.13
CA PRO A 397 -9.46 -19.32 12.49
C PRO A 397 -9.37 -17.79 12.60
N GLY A 398 -9.81 -17.10 11.55
CA GLY A 398 -9.80 -15.63 11.46
C GLY A 398 -8.86 -15.09 10.39
N PRO A 399 -8.82 -13.75 10.24
CA PRO A 399 -7.90 -13.08 9.33
C PRO A 399 -6.44 -13.28 9.73
N LEU A 400 -5.57 -13.43 8.74
CA LEU A 400 -4.13 -13.43 8.92
C LEU A 400 -3.61 -11.99 9.05
N GLN A 401 -2.35 -11.81 9.44
CA GLN A 401 -1.73 -10.50 9.62
C GLN A 401 -0.61 -10.28 8.60
N LEU A 402 -0.43 -9.04 8.13
CA LEU A 402 0.64 -8.68 7.17
C LEU A 402 2.04 -9.11 7.64
N GLN A 403 2.33 -9.02 8.94
CA GLN A 403 3.61 -9.42 9.54
C GLN A 403 3.96 -10.88 9.30
N GLN A 404 2.97 -11.72 8.97
CA GLN A 404 3.18 -13.14 8.71
C GLN A 404 3.61 -13.44 7.27
N ILE A 405 3.57 -12.47 6.35
CA ILE A 405 3.90 -12.70 4.93
C ILE A 405 5.37 -13.08 4.75
N ALA A 406 6.33 -12.24 5.17
CA ALA A 406 7.76 -12.53 5.06
C ALA A 406 8.19 -13.87 5.72
N PRO A 407 7.81 -14.19 6.97
CA PRO A 407 8.18 -15.48 7.56
C PRO A 407 7.52 -16.67 6.85
N THR A 408 6.33 -16.48 6.26
CA THR A 408 5.71 -17.51 5.39
C THR A 408 6.52 -17.74 4.13
N ILE A 409 6.94 -16.67 3.44
CA ILE A 409 7.76 -16.78 2.23
C ILE A 409 9.09 -17.49 2.55
N ALA A 410 9.75 -17.13 3.65
CA ALA A 410 10.98 -17.79 4.07
C ALA A 410 10.77 -19.31 4.27
N GLY A 411 9.70 -19.71 4.95
CA GLY A 411 9.33 -21.12 5.15
C GLY A 411 9.06 -21.85 3.84
N LEU A 412 8.28 -21.26 2.93
CA LEU A 412 8.01 -21.80 1.59
C LEU A 412 9.28 -21.95 0.74
N SER A 413 10.30 -21.13 0.99
CA SER A 413 11.61 -21.19 0.32
C SER A 413 12.62 -22.14 1.00
N GLY A 414 12.20 -22.86 2.05
CA GLY A 414 13.03 -23.78 2.83
C GLY A 414 14.04 -23.08 3.75
N CYS A 415 13.81 -21.80 4.06
CA CYS A 415 14.68 -20.97 4.89
C CYS A 415 14.06 -20.67 6.25
N GLN A 416 14.90 -20.32 7.23
CA GLN A 416 14.42 -19.83 8.52
C GLN A 416 13.97 -18.38 8.40
N ALA A 417 12.87 -18.03 9.06
CA ALA A 417 12.47 -16.65 9.22
C ALA A 417 13.47 -15.90 10.11
N SER A 418 13.75 -14.64 9.78
CA SER A 418 14.62 -13.80 10.60
C SER A 418 14.05 -13.63 12.01
N ALA A 419 14.94 -13.60 13.00
CA ALA A 419 14.58 -13.38 14.40
C ALA A 419 13.90 -12.03 14.66
N GLN A 420 13.92 -11.09 13.70
CA GLN A 420 13.19 -9.83 13.83
C GLN A 420 11.68 -9.98 13.69
N CYS A 421 11.18 -11.02 13.01
CA CYS A 421 9.76 -11.19 12.70
C CYS A 421 8.93 -11.26 13.99
N GLU A 422 7.81 -10.54 14.02
CA GLU A 422 6.94 -10.45 15.20
C GLU A 422 5.99 -11.63 15.33
N MET A 423 5.74 -12.32 14.22
CA MET A 423 4.78 -13.41 14.12
C MET A 423 5.37 -14.56 13.30
N PRO A 424 4.98 -15.82 13.57
CA PRO A 424 5.36 -16.94 12.73
C PRO A 424 4.62 -16.89 11.38
N GLY A 425 5.20 -17.56 10.37
CA GLY A 425 4.50 -17.83 9.12
C GLY A 425 3.29 -18.74 9.33
N PHE A 426 2.44 -18.83 8.31
CA PHE A 426 1.18 -19.58 8.35
C PHE A 426 1.10 -20.72 7.33
N ALA A 427 2.17 -21.02 6.59
CA ALA A 427 2.19 -22.10 5.61
C ALA A 427 2.80 -23.39 6.19
N CYS A 428 2.28 -24.53 5.74
CA CYS A 428 2.82 -25.87 5.96
C CYS A 428 3.10 -26.57 4.63
#